data_AF-A0A1M3BCW3-F1
#
_entry.id   AF-A0A1M3BCW3-F1
#
_cell.length_a   1.000
_cell.length_b   1.000
_cell.length_c   1.000
_cell.angle_alpha   90.00
_cell.angle_beta   90.00
_cell.angle_gamma   90.00
#
_symmetry.space_group_name_H-M   'P 1'
#
loop_
_entity.id
_entity.type
_entity.pdbx_description
1 polymer ?
#
loop_
_entity_poly.entity_id
_entity_poly.type
_entity_poly.pdbx_seq_one_letter_code
_entity_poly.pdbx_strand_id
1 'polypeptide(L)'
;MHHFIAWCGFLGAWLLVAGPLDQAVREIEETGFEHERLEEAVEQVEEPAPVSNWWLLVPPVWWLLRRKRESIYRHLVGEALADEDLLAFLTVKDILNAWLYVAAGASLIAVKETWELHEAYEWPEWVFWLGAVGMLTFCIAITVGRTLRRHRRPAVEG
;
A
#
# COMPACT_ATOMS: atom_id res chain seq x y z
N MET A 1 -7.11 31.30 -18.04
CA MET A 1 -7.00 31.24 -16.57
C MET A 1 -7.69 30.00 -16.00
N HIS A 2 -8.97 29.77 -16.29
CA HIS A 2 -9.71 28.59 -15.80
C HIS A 2 -9.01 27.24 -16.11
N HIS A 3 -8.64 26.99 -17.38
CA HIS A 3 -7.93 25.76 -17.75
C HIS A 3 -6.57 25.60 -17.06
N PHE A 4 -5.83 26.70 -16.87
CA PHE A 4 -4.54 26.66 -16.20
C PHE A 4 -4.69 26.25 -14.73
N ILE A 5 -5.69 26.80 -14.04
CA ILE A 5 -6.00 26.44 -12.66
C ILE A 5 -6.42 24.97 -12.56
N ALA A 6 -7.26 24.49 -13.49
CA ALA A 6 -7.66 23.08 -13.53
C ALA A 6 -6.45 22.14 -13.71
N TRP A 7 -5.50 22.49 -14.59
CA TRP A 7 -4.25 21.74 -14.72
C TRP A 7 -3.37 21.80 -13.47
N CYS A 8 -3.29 22.95 -12.80
CA CYS A 8 -2.58 23.06 -11.53
C CYS A 8 -3.20 22.18 -10.43
N GLY A 9 -4.53 22.16 -10.34
CA GLY A 9 -5.28 21.31 -9.40
C GLY A 9 -5.05 19.83 -9.68
N PHE A 10 -5.20 19.41 -10.94
CA PHE A 10 -4.92 18.05 -11.39
C PHE A 10 -3.49 17.60 -11.05
N LEU A 11 -2.47 18.37 -11.47
CA LEU A 11 -1.07 18.02 -11.24
C LEU A 11 -0.73 18.02 -9.74
N GLY A 12 -1.19 19.04 -9.00
CA GLY A 12 -0.97 19.15 -7.57
C GLY A 12 -1.56 17.97 -6.80
N ALA A 13 -2.77 17.55 -7.13
CA ALA A 13 -3.43 16.44 -6.46
C ALA A 13 -2.73 15.10 -6.72
N TRP A 14 -2.29 14.82 -7.95
CA TRP A 14 -1.53 13.59 -8.23
C TRP A 14 -0.13 13.58 -7.60
N LEU A 15 0.49 14.75 -7.41
CA LEU A 15 1.72 14.85 -6.61
C LEU A 15 1.49 14.51 -5.14
N LEU A 16 0.34 14.89 -4.58
CA LEU A 16 -0.06 14.52 -3.21
C LEU A 16 -0.31 13.02 -3.05
N VAL A 17 -0.57 12.27 -4.13
CA VAL A 17 -0.65 10.81 -4.11
C VAL A 17 0.76 10.20 -4.09
N ALA A 18 1.65 10.70 -4.93
CA ALA A 18 3.01 10.16 -5.05
C ALA A 18 3.87 10.39 -3.80
N GLY A 19 3.68 11.52 -3.09
CA GLY A 19 4.46 11.87 -1.90
C GLY A 19 4.37 10.84 -0.76
N PRO A 20 3.17 10.58 -0.21
CA PRO A 20 2.92 9.56 0.81
C PRO A 20 3.44 8.17 0.45
N LEU A 21 3.31 7.77 -0.82
CA LEU A 21 3.82 6.48 -1.29
C LEU A 21 5.35 6.41 -1.21
N ASP A 22 6.05 7.46 -1.68
CA ASP A 22 7.51 7.51 -1.59
C ASP A 22 8.00 7.65 -0.14
N GLN A 23 7.26 8.37 0.71
CA GLN A 23 7.59 8.54 2.12
C GLN A 23 7.41 7.25 2.92
N ALA A 24 6.32 6.51 2.69
CA ALA A 24 6.09 5.20 3.30
C ALA A 24 7.24 4.24 3.02
N VAL A 25 7.71 4.19 1.76
CA VAL A 25 8.83 3.33 1.39
C VAL A 25 10.11 3.72 2.14
N ARG A 26 10.40 5.01 2.29
CA ARG A 26 11.61 5.47 3.02
C ARG A 26 11.56 5.11 4.50
N GLU A 27 10.43 5.33 5.15
CA GLU A 27 10.29 5.01 6.59
C GLU A 27 10.35 3.49 6.84
N ILE A 28 9.86 2.68 5.89
CA ILE A 28 10.02 1.21 5.95
C ILE A 28 11.48 0.82 5.75
N GLU A 29 12.19 1.42 4.79
CA GLU A 29 13.63 1.21 4.57
C GLU A 29 14.44 1.57 5.83
N GLU A 30 14.09 2.66 6.53
CA GLU A 30 14.73 3.10 7.79
C GLU A 30 14.47 2.15 8.97
N THR A 31 13.37 1.40 8.95
CA THR A 31 13.06 0.42 10.00
C THR A 31 14.01 -0.79 9.96
N GLY A 32 14.76 -1.00 8.87
CA GLY A 32 15.68 -2.12 8.72
C GLY A 32 14.97 -3.48 8.70
N PHE A 33 13.68 -3.50 8.37
CA PHE A 33 12.87 -4.71 8.34
C PHE A 33 13.31 -5.62 7.19
N GLU A 34 13.99 -6.72 7.53
CA GLU A 34 14.43 -7.73 6.57
C GLU A 34 13.27 -8.68 6.24
N HIS A 35 12.73 -8.57 5.03
CA HIS A 35 11.61 -9.40 4.57
C HIS A 35 11.93 -10.90 4.64
N GLU A 36 13.20 -11.26 4.37
CA GLU A 36 13.72 -12.62 4.40
C GLU A 36 13.57 -13.27 5.78
N ARG A 37 13.75 -12.50 6.87
CA ARG A 37 13.57 -13.01 8.25
C ARG A 37 12.12 -13.30 8.59
N LEU A 38 11.19 -12.51 8.03
CA LEU A 38 9.76 -12.80 8.16
C LEU A 38 9.38 -14.06 7.38
N GLU A 39 9.90 -14.23 6.16
CA GLU A 39 9.68 -15.43 5.35
C GLU A 39 10.21 -16.68 6.06
N GLU A 40 11.41 -16.63 6.62
CA GLU A 40 11.98 -17.74 7.41
C GLU A 40 11.12 -18.09 8.64
N ALA A 41 10.62 -17.09 9.37
CA ALA A 41 9.74 -17.32 10.52
C ALA A 41 8.39 -17.91 10.11
N VAL A 42 7.84 -17.49 8.96
CA VAL A 42 6.60 -18.04 8.41
C VAL A 42 6.81 -19.49 7.95
N GLU A 43 7.94 -19.82 7.33
CA GLU A 43 8.26 -21.20 6.93
C GLU A 43 8.40 -22.15 8.13
N GLN A 44 8.80 -21.64 9.29
CA GLN A 44 8.91 -22.42 10.53
C GLN A 44 7.55 -22.71 11.19
N VAL A 45 6.49 -21.98 10.84
CA VAL A 45 5.15 -22.16 11.40
C VAL A 45 4.26 -22.89 10.40
N GLU A 46 3.72 -24.04 10.82
CA GLU A 46 2.80 -24.81 10.00
C GLU A 46 1.52 -24.01 9.70
N GLU A 47 1.25 -23.75 8.42
CA GLU A 47 0.10 -22.96 8.00
C GLU A 47 -1.21 -23.68 8.43
N PRO A 48 -2.16 -23.00 9.09
CA PRO A 48 -3.38 -23.63 9.55
C PRO A 48 -4.17 -24.12 8.35
N ALA A 49 -4.58 -25.39 8.37
CA ALA A 49 -5.42 -25.96 7.32
C ALA A 49 -6.61 -25.01 7.01
N PRO A 50 -6.96 -24.81 5.72
CA PRO A 50 -8.03 -23.90 5.35
C PRO A 50 -9.36 -24.33 5.99
N VAL A 51 -10.21 -23.35 6.33
CA VAL A 51 -11.56 -23.65 6.82
C VAL A 51 -12.32 -24.35 5.69
N SER A 52 -12.91 -25.50 5.98
CA SER A 52 -13.64 -26.27 4.98
C SER A 52 -14.74 -25.43 4.31
N ASN A 53 -14.82 -25.50 2.99
CA ASN A 53 -15.83 -24.80 2.18
C ASN A 53 -17.27 -25.21 2.53
N TRP A 54 -17.48 -26.34 3.23
CA TRP A 54 -18.80 -26.70 3.74
C TRP A 54 -19.34 -25.70 4.76
N TRP A 55 -18.48 -24.97 5.48
CA TRP A 55 -18.90 -23.92 6.40
C TRP A 55 -19.38 -22.64 5.70
N LEU A 56 -19.13 -22.48 4.38
CA LEU A 56 -19.66 -21.34 3.61
C LEU A 56 -21.21 -21.32 3.60
N LEU A 57 -21.84 -22.48 3.77
CA LEU A 57 -23.29 -22.63 3.93
C LEU A 57 -23.81 -21.98 5.22
N VAL A 58 -22.93 -21.70 6.18
CA VAL A 58 -23.24 -20.98 7.42
C VAL A 58 -22.23 -19.83 7.60
N PRO A 59 -22.41 -18.70 6.88
CA PRO A 59 -21.42 -17.62 6.82
C PRO A 59 -20.93 -17.10 8.18
N PRO A 60 -21.78 -16.94 9.22
CA PRO A 60 -21.31 -16.50 10.54
C PRO A 60 -20.32 -17.47 11.18
N VAL A 61 -20.53 -18.78 11.03
CA VAL A 61 -19.66 -19.80 11.63
C VAL A 61 -18.34 -19.90 10.88
N TRP A 62 -18.37 -19.83 9.55
CA TRP A 62 -17.16 -19.76 8.74
C TRP A 62 -16.28 -18.57 9.14
N TRP A 63 -16.87 -17.38 9.32
CA TRP A 63 -16.14 -16.19 9.74
C TRP A 63 -15.55 -16.33 11.15
N LEU A 64 -16.29 -16.89 12.10
CA LEU A 64 -15.78 -17.15 13.46
C LEU A 64 -14.62 -18.15 13.47
N LEU A 65 -14.74 -19.25 12.72
CA LEU A 65 -13.69 -20.26 12.59
C LEU A 65 -12.44 -19.68 11.94
N ARG A 66 -12.61 -18.90 10.87
CA ARG A 66 -11.52 -18.20 10.21
C ARG A 66 -10.83 -17.21 11.15
N ARG A 67 -11.60 -16.37 11.84
CA ARG A 67 -11.07 -15.37 12.77
C ARG A 67 -10.31 -15.99 13.95
N LYS A 68 -10.81 -17.11 14.49
CA LYS A 68 -10.08 -17.87 15.52
C LYS A 68 -8.77 -18.43 14.99
N ARG A 69 -8.77 -19.06 13.81
CA ARG A 69 -7.56 -19.64 13.20
C ARG A 69 -6.52 -18.56 12.85
N GLU A 70 -6.95 -17.45 12.26
CA GLU A 70 -6.07 -16.30 11.98
C GLU A 70 -5.49 -15.69 13.27
N SER A 71 -6.24 -15.70 14.38
CA SER A 71 -5.72 -15.24 15.67
C SER A 71 -4.65 -16.18 16.22
N ILE A 72 -4.87 -17.50 16.16
CA ILE A 72 -3.91 -18.50 16.63
C ILE A 72 -2.66 -18.47 15.76
N TYR A 73 -2.82 -18.43 14.43
CA TYR A 73 -1.70 -18.35 13.50
C TYR A 73 -0.82 -17.13 13.74
N ARG A 74 -1.43 -15.93 13.86
CA ARG A 74 -0.69 -14.71 14.16
C ARG A 74 0.05 -14.78 15.50
N HIS A 75 -0.51 -15.50 16.48
CA HIS A 75 0.15 -15.71 17.76
C HIS A 75 1.36 -16.65 17.61
N LEU A 76 1.21 -17.78 16.91
CA LEU A 76 2.30 -18.73 16.66
C LEU A 76 3.44 -18.13 15.82
N VAL A 77 3.12 -17.36 14.77
CA VAL A 77 4.12 -16.60 14.00
C VAL A 77 4.78 -15.54 14.87
N GLY A 78 4.03 -14.85 15.72
CA GLY A 78 4.58 -13.89 16.67
C GLY A 78 5.50 -14.52 17.73
N GLU A 79 5.22 -15.75 18.17
CA GLU A 79 6.08 -16.52 19.10
C GLU A 79 7.33 -17.08 18.41
N ALA A 80 7.26 -17.36 17.11
CA ALA A 80 8.39 -17.82 16.31
C ALA A 80 9.34 -16.68 15.91
N LEU A 81 8.86 -15.44 15.86
CA LEU A 81 9.66 -14.23 15.64
C LEU A 81 10.40 -13.84 16.93
N ALA A 82 11.62 -13.33 16.79
CA ALA A 82 12.26 -12.64 17.90
C ALA A 82 11.43 -11.38 18.27
N ASP A 83 11.42 -11.00 19.55
CA ASP A 83 10.69 -9.81 20.03
C ASP A 83 11.05 -8.54 19.22
N GLU A 84 12.31 -8.45 18.77
CA GLU A 84 12.82 -7.36 17.92
C GLU A 84 12.16 -7.34 16.52
N ASP A 85 11.97 -8.51 15.91
CA ASP A 85 11.37 -8.65 14.58
C ASP A 85 9.86 -8.38 14.62
N LEU A 86 9.19 -8.78 15.70
CA LEU A 86 7.77 -8.48 15.93
C LEU A 86 7.55 -6.97 16.09
N LEU A 87 8.42 -6.28 16.86
CA LEU A 87 8.37 -4.83 17.01
C LEU A 87 8.64 -4.11 15.69
N ALA A 88 9.61 -4.57 14.90
CA ALA A 88 9.89 -4.03 13.57
C ALA A 88 8.68 -4.19 12.64
N PHE A 89 8.05 -5.37 12.61
CA PHE A 89 6.84 -5.62 11.83
C PHE A 89 5.66 -4.71 12.23
N LEU A 90 5.42 -4.56 13.54
CA LEU A 90 4.36 -3.67 14.03
C LEU A 90 4.63 -2.21 13.64
N THR A 91 5.89 -1.79 13.69
CA THR A 91 6.32 -0.44 13.27
C THR A 91 6.06 -0.23 11.78
N VAL A 92 6.47 -1.18 10.93
CA VAL A 92 6.19 -1.14 9.47
C VAL A 92 4.69 -1.04 9.21
N LYS A 93 3.88 -1.81 9.93
CA LYS A 93 2.43 -1.78 9.79
C LYS A 93 1.84 -0.43 10.18
N ASP A 94 2.34 0.19 11.24
CA ASP A 94 1.87 1.50 11.69
C ASP A 94 2.24 2.60 10.68
N ILE A 95 3.47 2.57 10.13
CA ILE A 95 3.92 3.42 9.02
C ILE A 95 3.00 3.26 7.81
N LEU A 96 2.76 2.02 7.38
CA LEU A 96 1.90 1.72 6.23
C LEU A 96 0.48 2.26 6.44
N ASN A 97 -0.12 2.04 7.61
CA ASN A 97 -1.46 2.53 7.91
C ASN A 97 -1.51 4.05 7.89
N ALA A 98 -0.54 4.73 8.50
CA ALA A 98 -0.47 6.19 8.54
C ALA A 98 -0.45 6.77 7.12
N TRP A 99 0.44 6.28 6.26
CA TRP A 99 0.57 6.78 4.89
C TRP A 99 -0.55 6.33 3.97
N LEU A 100 -1.17 5.17 4.22
CA LEU A 100 -2.33 4.70 3.47
C LEU A 100 -3.51 5.67 3.59
N TYR A 101 -3.80 6.18 4.80
CA TYR A 101 -4.88 7.16 4.98
C TYR A 101 -4.60 8.46 4.20
N VAL A 102 -3.35 8.94 4.21
CA VAL A 102 -2.96 10.15 3.48
C VAL A 102 -3.03 9.93 1.97
N ALA A 103 -2.49 8.82 1.47
CA ALA A 103 -2.53 8.46 0.06
C ALA A 103 -3.96 8.26 -0.44
N ALA A 104 -4.83 7.64 0.36
CA ALA A 104 -6.25 7.47 0.05
C ALA A 104 -6.96 8.82 -0.04
N GLY A 105 -6.75 9.70 0.93
CA GLY A 105 -7.31 11.06 0.91
C GLY A 105 -6.84 11.86 -0.30
N ALA A 106 -5.54 11.84 -0.59
CA ALA A 106 -4.97 12.47 -1.77
C ALA A 106 -5.53 11.90 -3.08
N SER A 107 -5.76 10.59 -3.14
CA SER A 107 -6.34 9.93 -4.33
C SER A 107 -7.77 10.39 -4.59
N LEU A 108 -8.58 10.56 -3.54
CA LEU A 108 -9.94 11.11 -3.68
C LEU A 108 -9.91 12.55 -4.22
N ILE A 109 -9.00 13.39 -3.72
CA ILE A 109 -8.80 14.75 -4.24
C ILE A 109 -8.37 14.68 -5.70
N ALA A 110 -7.41 13.83 -6.05
CA ALA A 110 -6.91 13.69 -7.41
C ALA A 110 -7.98 13.22 -8.39
N VAL A 111 -8.85 12.29 -7.99
CA VAL A 111 -10.01 11.87 -8.78
C VAL A 111 -10.97 13.05 -9.00
N LYS A 112 -11.26 13.83 -7.96
CA LYS A 112 -12.11 15.03 -8.08
C LYS A 112 -11.51 16.08 -9.02
N GLU A 113 -10.22 16.38 -8.90
CA GLU A 113 -9.55 17.35 -9.80
C GLU A 113 -9.46 16.84 -11.24
N THR A 114 -9.31 15.51 -11.42
CA THR A 114 -9.36 14.88 -12.76
C THR A 114 -10.76 14.99 -13.37
N TRP A 115 -11.80 14.89 -12.55
CA TRP A 115 -13.18 15.09 -12.99
C TRP A 115 -13.44 16.55 -13.39
N GLU A 116 -12.96 17.53 -12.61
CA GLU A 116 -13.06 18.96 -12.98
C GLU A 116 -12.32 19.27 -14.29
N LEU A 117 -11.19 18.62 -14.54
CA LEU A 117 -10.48 18.73 -15.81
C LEU A 117 -11.29 18.14 -16.97
N HIS A 118 -11.92 16.98 -16.76
CA HIS A 118 -12.83 16.37 -17.72
C HIS A 118 -14.02 17.28 -18.04
N GLU A 119 -14.67 17.89 -17.04
CA GLU A 119 -15.77 18.84 -17.23
C GLU A 119 -15.30 20.12 -17.95
N ALA A 120 -14.14 20.66 -17.58
CA ALA A 120 -13.61 21.89 -18.18
C ALA A 120 -13.34 21.77 -19.69
N TYR A 121 -13.11 20.56 -20.19
CA TYR A 121 -12.86 20.30 -21.60
C TYR A 121 -13.96 19.47 -22.29
N GLU A 122 -15.05 19.15 -21.58
CA GLU A 122 -16.17 18.32 -22.06
C GLU A 122 -15.70 17.00 -22.69
N TRP A 123 -14.70 16.36 -22.06
CA TRP A 123 -14.15 15.12 -22.60
C TRP A 123 -15.14 13.96 -22.52
N PRO A 124 -14.96 12.91 -23.33
CA PRO A 124 -15.68 11.65 -23.11
C PRO A 124 -15.27 11.00 -21.78
N GLU A 125 -16.22 10.32 -21.12
CA GLU A 125 -15.99 9.68 -19.81
C GLU A 125 -14.84 8.66 -19.79
N TRP A 126 -14.56 7.99 -20.91
CA TRP A 126 -13.45 7.03 -20.98
C TRP A 126 -12.08 7.73 -20.82
N VAL A 127 -11.96 9.00 -21.21
CA VAL A 127 -10.74 9.80 -21.05
C VAL A 127 -10.49 10.07 -19.57
N PHE A 128 -11.55 10.33 -18.80
CA PHE A 128 -11.45 10.48 -17.35
C PHE A 128 -10.89 9.21 -16.69
N TRP A 129 -11.46 8.04 -17.00
CA TRP A 129 -10.98 6.78 -16.42
C TRP A 129 -9.55 6.45 -16.85
N LEU A 130 -9.21 6.67 -18.12
CA LEU A 130 -7.85 6.50 -18.63
C LEU A 130 -6.87 7.43 -17.91
N GLY A 131 -7.24 8.69 -17.70
CA GLY A 131 -6.44 9.66 -16.97
C GLY A 131 -6.26 9.27 -15.51
N ALA A 132 -7.33 8.91 -14.81
CA ALA A 132 -7.29 8.55 -13.39
C ALA A 132 -6.47 7.27 -13.14
N VAL A 133 -6.77 6.19 -13.87
CA VAL A 133 -6.04 4.91 -13.73
C VAL A 133 -4.60 5.06 -14.23
N GLY A 134 -4.40 5.79 -15.34
CA GLY A 134 -3.08 6.05 -15.90
C GLY A 134 -2.20 6.83 -14.94
N MET A 135 -2.72 7.90 -14.32
CA MET A 135 -1.97 8.69 -13.34
C MET A 135 -1.69 7.92 -12.05
N LEU A 136 -2.65 7.13 -11.54
CA LEU A 136 -2.40 6.27 -10.39
C LEU A 136 -1.28 5.27 -10.68
N THR A 137 -1.35 4.61 -11.84
CA THR A 137 -0.31 3.68 -12.30
C THR A 137 1.04 4.38 -12.44
N PHE A 138 1.05 5.60 -12.97
CA PHE A 138 2.25 6.41 -13.12
C PHE A 138 2.87 6.80 -11.77
N CYS A 139 2.06 7.21 -10.79
CA CYS A 139 2.51 7.49 -9.42
C CYS A 139 3.17 6.25 -8.80
N ILE A 140 2.54 5.08 -8.89
CA ILE A 140 3.09 3.82 -8.38
C ILE A 140 4.39 3.47 -9.12
N ALA A 141 4.40 3.55 -10.45
CA ALA A 141 5.57 3.21 -11.27
C ALA A 141 6.76 4.14 -10.98
N ILE A 142 6.52 5.43 -10.73
CA ILE A 142 7.57 6.36 -10.30
C ILE A 142 8.12 5.96 -8.94
N THR A 143 7.26 5.65 -7.98
CA THR A 143 7.70 5.24 -6.64
C THR A 143 8.55 3.97 -6.72
N VAL A 144 8.05 2.92 -7.38
CA VAL A 144 8.80 1.67 -7.60
C VAL A 144 10.12 1.92 -8.34
N GLY A 145 10.08 2.72 -9.40
CA GLY A 145 11.28 3.06 -10.18
C GLY A 145 12.32 3.83 -9.36
N ARG A 146 11.90 4.67 -8.41
CA ARG A 146 12.80 5.37 -7.48
C ARG A 146 13.41 4.39 -6.48
N THR A 147 12.61 3.51 -5.89
CA THR A 147 13.08 2.46 -4.97
C THR A 147 14.12 1.56 -5.64
N LEU A 148 13.83 1.03 -6.83
CA LEU A 148 14.77 0.18 -7.57
C LEU A 148 16.08 0.90 -7.91
N ARG A 149 16.03 2.22 -8.19
CA ARG A 149 17.24 3.02 -8.45
C ARG A 149 18.06 3.26 -7.18
N ARG A 150 17.43 3.36 -6.01
CA ARG A 150 18.14 3.50 -4.72
C ARG A 150 18.95 2.24 -4.42
N HIS A 151 18.34 1.06 -4.54
CA HIS A 151 19.06 -0.21 -4.33
C HIS A 151 20.20 -0.46 -5.34
N ARG A 152 20.14 0.13 -6.55
CA ARG A 152 21.21 0.02 -7.55
C ARG A 152 22.38 0.98 -7.33
N ARG A 153 22.29 1.97 -6.44
CA ARG A 153 23.45 2.82 -6.13
C ARG A 153 24.32 2.05 -5.12
N PRO A 154 25.50 1.51 -5.52
CA PRO A 154 26.41 0.94 -4.53
C PRO A 154 26.74 2.03 -3.51
N ALA A 155 26.79 1.63 -2.24
CA ALA A 155 27.35 2.47 -1.19
C ALA A 155 28.74 2.91 -1.64
N VAL A 156 28.86 4.17 -2.03
CA VAL A 156 30.18 4.79 -2.17
C VAL A 156 30.65 4.96 -0.74
N GLU A 157 31.54 4.04 -0.35
CA GLU A 157 32.28 4.03 0.90
C GLU A 157 32.78 5.45 1.22
N GLY A 158 32.50 5.91 2.44
CA GLY A 158 33.05 7.12 3.05
C GLY A 158 33.64 6.77 4.40
#